data_AF-A0A849M8G4-F1
#
_entry.id   AF-A0A849M8G4-F1
#
_cell.length_a   1.000
_cell.length_b   1.000
_cell.length_c   1.000
_cell.angle_alpha   90.00
_cell.angle_beta   90.00
_cell.angle_gamma   90.00
#
_symmetry.space_group_name_H-M   'P 1'
#
loop_
_entity.id
_entity.type
_entity.pdbx_description
1 polymer ?
#
loop_
_entity_poly.entity_id
_entity_poly.type
_entity_poly.pdbx_seq_one_letter_code
_entity_poly.pdbx_strand_id
1 'polypeptide(L)'
;MYFLFLEILENDIVFILNSLRSIFSQKEKKASIHITIRGPEKEPIINEKKFNDFLSPPPQIGIRTPGIFSFKNQYYLYLTVYCPEMKGSPIWKKPDFQGTFNPHITIMETDDKVLINKVYKFMKTENISLLSSNYRYTLYKQKQNELFDFTNLNKKNTDLGELLSRRRIRPGLLERAVSLMSNYHKETEEFLHANNSVK
;
A
#
# COMPACT_ATOMS: atom_id res chain seq x y z
N MET A 1 19.09 1.47 9.70
CA MET A 1 18.20 2.63 9.50
C MET A 1 16.90 2.37 10.23
N TYR A 2 16.32 3.41 10.80
CA TYR A 2 15.07 3.38 11.54
C TYR A 2 13.98 4.13 10.81
N PHE A 3 12.76 3.64 10.93
CA PHE A 3 11.55 4.19 10.33
C PHE A 3 10.42 4.19 11.36
N LEU A 4 9.48 5.13 11.20
CA LEU A 4 8.20 5.13 11.90
C LEU A 4 7.10 4.89 10.87
N PHE A 5 6.31 3.86 11.11
CA PHE A 5 5.19 3.48 10.28
C PHE A 5 3.86 3.73 10.98
N LEU A 6 2.82 4.00 10.19
CA LEU A 6 1.42 3.89 10.60
C LEU A 6 0.88 2.58 10.04
N GLU A 7 0.55 1.64 10.91
CA GLU A 7 -0.06 0.36 10.54
C GLU A 7 -1.57 0.44 10.67
N ILE A 8 -2.26 0.08 9.59
CA ILE A 8 -3.72 -0.07 9.58
C ILE A 8 -4.07 -1.40 10.24
N LEU A 9 -5.05 -1.40 11.15
CA LEU A 9 -5.44 -2.58 11.94
C LEU A 9 -6.85 -3.10 11.59
N GLU A 10 -7.65 -2.38 10.80
CA GLU A 10 -8.91 -2.93 10.31
C GLU A 10 -8.70 -4.10 9.35
N ASN A 11 -9.19 -5.28 9.75
CA ASN A 11 -8.96 -6.54 9.05
C ASN A 11 -9.46 -6.54 7.61
N ASP A 12 -10.60 -5.91 7.33
CA ASP A 12 -11.20 -5.80 5.99
C ASP A 12 -10.36 -4.93 5.05
N ILE A 13 -9.91 -3.77 5.53
CA ILE A 13 -9.02 -2.87 4.79
C ILE A 13 -7.68 -3.57 4.53
N VAL A 14 -7.08 -4.14 5.57
CA VAL A 14 -5.80 -4.85 5.47
C VAL A 14 -5.92 -6.03 4.51
N PHE A 15 -7.01 -6.80 4.58
CA PHE A 15 -7.27 -7.92 3.69
C PHE A 15 -7.34 -7.48 2.22
N ILE A 16 -8.14 -6.46 1.90
CA ILE A 16 -8.27 -5.98 0.52
C ILE A 16 -6.94 -5.48 -0.02
N LEU A 17 -6.23 -4.66 0.75
CA LEU A 17 -4.97 -4.07 0.31
C LEU A 17 -3.85 -5.11 0.17
N ASN A 18 -3.77 -6.09 1.07
CA ASN A 18 -2.81 -7.20 0.94
C ASN A 18 -3.18 -8.12 -0.22
N SER A 19 -4.47 -8.37 -0.46
CA SER A 19 -4.92 -9.18 -1.59
C SER A 19 -4.56 -8.52 -2.92
N LEU A 20 -4.81 -7.22 -3.07
CA LEU A 20 -4.38 -6.46 -4.26
C LEU A 20 -2.86 -6.45 -4.42
N ARG A 21 -2.11 -6.24 -3.33
CA ARG A 21 -0.65 -6.32 -3.34
C ARG A 21 -0.16 -7.69 -3.79
N SER A 22 -0.76 -8.77 -3.29
CA SER A 22 -0.42 -10.15 -3.66
C SER A 22 -0.76 -10.47 -5.11
N ILE A 23 -1.88 -9.96 -5.63
CA ILE A 23 -2.29 -10.19 -7.03
C ILE A 23 -1.36 -9.45 -7.99
N PHE A 24 -1.02 -8.20 -7.70
CA PHE A 24 -0.23 -7.36 -8.62
C PHE A 24 1.28 -7.54 -8.47
N SER A 25 1.77 -7.97 -7.31
CA SER A 25 3.21 -8.13 -7.09
C SER A 25 3.70 -9.48 -7.58
N GLN A 26 4.74 -9.48 -8.40
CA GLN A 26 5.45 -10.69 -8.83
C GLN A 26 6.34 -11.29 -7.72
N LYS A 27 6.46 -10.60 -6.58
CA LYS A 27 7.31 -10.99 -5.44
C LYS A 27 6.51 -10.91 -4.16
N GLU A 28 6.71 -11.90 -3.29
CA GLU A 28 6.13 -11.89 -1.96
C GLU A 28 6.70 -10.72 -1.14
N LYS A 29 5.82 -9.85 -0.62
CA LYS A 29 6.22 -8.75 0.26
C LYS A 29 5.93 -9.14 1.71
N LYS A 30 7.01 -9.24 2.51
CA LYS A 30 6.96 -9.53 3.94
C LYS A 30 6.58 -8.33 4.83
N ALA A 31 6.18 -7.20 4.24
CA ALA A 31 5.81 -6.02 5.01
C ALA A 31 4.28 -5.87 5.04
N SER A 32 3.73 -5.49 6.19
CA SER A 32 2.30 -5.23 6.34
C SER A 32 1.84 -4.03 5.50
N ILE A 33 0.53 -3.79 5.48
CA ILE A 33 -0.02 -2.53 5.01
C ILE A 33 0.37 -1.42 5.99
N HIS A 34 1.18 -0.48 5.52
CA HIS A 34 1.63 0.63 6.34
C HIS A 34 1.82 1.89 5.50
N ILE A 35 1.85 3.02 6.21
CA ILE A 35 2.26 4.32 5.71
C ILE A 35 3.60 4.65 6.35
N THR A 36 4.61 4.94 5.54
CA THR A 36 5.87 5.45 6.08
C THR A 36 5.67 6.90 6.51
N ILE A 37 5.77 7.21 7.81
CA ILE A 37 5.60 8.57 8.37
C ILE A 37 6.94 9.25 8.58
N ARG A 38 7.93 8.50 9.10
CA ARG A 38 9.28 8.98 9.34
C ARG A 38 10.36 8.00 8.89
N GLY A 39 11.49 8.55 8.51
CA GLY A 39 12.67 7.79 8.10
C GLY A 39 13.01 8.00 6.63
N PRO A 40 14.16 7.48 6.18
CA PRO A 40 15.14 6.73 6.98
C PRO A 40 15.91 7.63 7.98
N GLU A 41 16.10 7.15 9.22
CA GLU A 41 16.96 7.79 10.24
C GLU A 41 18.14 6.87 10.61
N LYS A 42 19.30 7.45 10.94
CA LYS A 42 20.48 6.69 11.39
C LYS A 42 20.33 6.23 12.84
N GLU A 43 19.84 7.12 13.69
CA GLU A 43 19.63 6.88 15.11
C GLU A 43 18.23 6.30 15.40
N PRO A 44 18.07 5.52 16.49
CA PRO A 44 16.77 5.05 16.94
C PRO A 44 15.80 6.20 17.18
N ILE A 45 14.52 5.95 16.91
CA ILE A 45 13.45 6.89 17.20
C ILE A 45 12.97 6.59 18.63
N ILE A 46 13.39 7.38 19.62
CA ILE A 46 13.40 6.98 21.04
C ILE A 46 12.07 7.29 21.80
N ASN A 47 10.95 7.57 21.13
CA ASN A 47 9.77 8.08 21.86
C ASN A 47 8.40 7.69 21.27
N GLU A 48 8.04 6.41 21.36
CA GLU A 48 6.72 5.91 20.91
C GLU A 48 5.54 6.55 21.63
N LYS A 49 5.61 6.73 22.95
CA LYS A 49 4.51 7.31 23.74
C LYS A 49 4.08 8.69 23.25
N LYS A 50 5.04 9.51 22.78
CA LYS A 50 4.73 10.84 22.24
C LYS A 50 3.98 10.79 20.90
N PHE A 51 4.04 9.70 20.14
CA PHE A 51 3.39 9.63 18.82
C PHE A 51 1.87 9.57 18.90
N ASN A 52 1.34 8.85 19.90
CA ASN A 52 -0.09 8.82 20.16
C ASN A 52 -0.60 10.19 20.64
N ASP A 53 0.23 10.95 21.36
CA ASP A 53 -0.13 12.28 21.86
C ASP A 53 -0.22 13.33 20.73
N PHE A 54 0.57 13.20 19.66
CA PHE A 54 0.62 14.20 18.59
C PHE A 54 -0.67 14.29 17.77
N LEU A 55 -1.49 13.23 17.76
CA LEU A 55 -2.75 13.19 17.03
C LEU A 55 -3.88 12.73 17.98
N SER A 56 -4.07 13.44 19.10
CA SER A 56 -5.18 13.16 20.04
C SER A 56 -6.28 14.22 19.92
N PRO A 57 -7.54 13.83 19.60
CA PRO A 57 -7.99 12.47 19.31
C PRO A 57 -7.46 11.93 17.96
N PRO A 58 -7.31 10.60 17.80
CA PRO A 58 -6.81 10.01 16.56
C PRO A 58 -7.72 10.35 15.37
N PRO A 59 -7.20 11.03 14.33
CA PRO A 59 -7.99 11.39 13.16
C PRO A 59 -8.35 10.16 12.34
N GLN A 60 -9.46 10.24 11.61
CA GLN A 60 -9.74 9.24 10.59
C GLN A 60 -8.81 9.41 9.39
N ILE A 61 -8.41 8.28 8.81
CA ILE A 61 -7.51 8.21 7.67
C ILE A 61 -8.29 7.75 6.46
N GLY A 62 -8.36 8.59 5.44
CA GLY A 62 -8.92 8.22 4.14
C GLY A 62 -7.86 7.58 3.24
N ILE A 63 -8.10 6.40 2.69
CA ILE A 63 -7.20 5.75 1.72
C ILE A 63 -7.90 5.77 0.36
N ARG A 64 -7.37 6.54 -0.59
CA ARG A 64 -8.03 6.81 -1.87
C ARG A 64 -7.04 7.20 -2.95
N THR A 65 -7.52 7.29 -4.18
CA THR A 65 -6.79 7.86 -5.34
C THR A 65 -5.45 7.14 -5.61
N PRO A 66 -5.41 6.26 -6.61
CA PRO A 66 -4.15 5.66 -7.02
C PRO A 66 -3.22 6.72 -7.59
N GLY A 67 -1.92 6.53 -7.33
CA GLY A 67 -0.83 7.29 -7.91
C GLY A 67 0.28 6.37 -8.39
N ILE A 68 1.15 6.90 -9.25
CA ILE A 68 2.39 6.24 -9.67
C ILE A 68 3.55 7.21 -9.48
N PHE A 69 4.71 6.67 -9.10
CA PHE A 69 5.99 7.39 -9.20
C PHE A 69 7.07 6.42 -9.65
N SER A 70 8.19 6.97 -10.15
CA SER A 70 9.38 6.18 -10.51
C SER A 70 10.56 6.59 -9.65
N PHE A 71 11.34 5.60 -9.21
CA PHE A 71 12.59 5.83 -8.48
C PHE A 71 13.58 4.71 -8.80
N LYS A 72 14.82 5.07 -9.17
CA LYS A 72 15.90 4.12 -9.49
C LYS A 72 15.48 3.01 -10.47
N ASN A 73 14.88 3.37 -11.60
CA ASN A 73 14.38 2.44 -12.64
C ASN A 73 13.30 1.45 -12.17
N GLN A 74 12.65 1.72 -11.04
CA GLN A 74 11.47 0.99 -10.57
C GLN A 74 10.27 1.93 -10.58
N TYR A 75 9.10 1.38 -10.91
CA TYR A 75 7.81 2.03 -10.82
C TYR A 75 7.06 1.54 -9.59
N TYR A 76 6.43 2.47 -8.89
CA TYR A 76 5.68 2.21 -7.68
C TYR A 76 4.24 2.68 -7.88
N LEU A 77 3.27 1.79 -7.64
CA LEU A 77 1.86 2.14 -7.56
C LEU A 77 1.48 2.19 -6.09
N TYR A 78 0.78 3.26 -5.73
CA TYR A 78 0.37 3.51 -4.35
C TYR A 78 -1.06 4.03 -4.30
N LEU A 79 -1.69 3.92 -3.14
CA LEU A 79 -2.91 4.65 -2.79
C LEU A 79 -2.53 5.84 -1.90
N THR A 80 -3.06 7.01 -2.23
CA THR A 80 -2.86 8.22 -1.45
C THR A 80 -3.61 8.10 -0.13
N VAL A 81 -3.00 8.64 0.92
CA VAL A 81 -3.62 8.73 2.23
C VAL A 81 -3.99 10.17 2.51
N TYR A 82 -5.22 10.41 2.91
CA TYR A 82 -5.71 11.70 3.34
C TYR A 82 -5.83 11.72 4.87
N CYS A 83 -4.93 12.49 5.48
CA CYS A 83 -4.92 12.79 6.91
C CYS A 83 -4.29 14.19 7.07
N PRO A 84 -5.09 15.26 6.97
CA PRO A 84 -4.59 16.64 7.01
C PRO A 84 -3.89 16.98 8.34
N GLU A 85 -4.27 16.34 9.45
CA GLU A 85 -3.70 16.53 10.78
C GLU A 85 -2.23 16.10 10.85
N MET A 86 -1.80 15.18 9.98
CA MET A 86 -0.41 14.76 9.89
C MET A 86 0.46 15.79 9.16
N LYS A 87 -0.13 16.70 8.37
CA LYS A 87 0.59 17.71 7.61
C LYS A 87 1.13 18.78 8.55
N GLY A 88 2.44 18.98 8.56
CA GLY A 88 3.10 19.93 9.46
C GLY A 88 3.28 19.41 10.89
N SER A 89 2.81 18.20 11.20
CA SER A 89 3.06 17.56 12.48
C SER A 89 4.55 17.16 12.59
N PRO A 90 5.18 17.29 13.79
CA PRO A 90 6.57 16.88 14.02
C PRO A 90 6.87 15.40 13.73
N ILE A 91 5.82 14.56 13.67
CA ILE A 91 5.95 13.14 13.34
C ILE A 91 6.30 12.92 11.87
N TRP A 92 5.83 13.81 10.98
CA TRP A 92 6.10 13.70 9.55
C TRP A 92 7.49 14.24 9.22
N LYS A 93 8.42 13.32 8.98
CA LYS A 93 9.80 13.69 8.62
C LYS A 93 10.40 12.71 7.63
N LYS A 94 10.61 13.18 6.40
CA LYS A 94 11.20 12.43 5.27
C LYS A 94 12.53 13.06 4.87
N PRO A 95 13.67 12.63 5.43
CA PRO A 95 14.97 13.22 5.10
C PRO A 95 15.36 13.05 3.63
N ASP A 96 14.87 11.99 3.00
CA ASP A 96 15.06 11.63 1.59
C ASP A 96 14.08 12.33 0.62
N PHE A 97 12.96 12.88 1.14
CA PHE A 97 11.96 13.60 0.35
C PHE A 97 11.53 14.91 1.05
N GLN A 98 12.50 15.78 1.33
CA GLN A 98 12.29 17.01 2.09
C GLN A 98 11.23 17.93 1.45
N GLY A 99 10.41 18.55 2.30
CA GLY A 99 9.36 19.48 1.86
C GLY A 99 8.15 18.82 1.19
N THR A 100 8.13 17.51 1.01
CA THR A 100 6.99 16.80 0.43
C THR A 100 6.10 16.19 1.51
N PHE A 101 4.79 16.33 1.32
CA PHE A 101 3.78 15.64 2.11
C PHE A 101 2.97 14.74 1.18
N ASN A 102 3.40 13.49 1.05
CA ASN A 102 2.75 12.47 0.23
C ASN A 102 2.59 11.17 1.04
N PRO A 103 1.74 11.16 2.08
CA PRO A 103 1.41 9.93 2.79
C PRO A 103 0.71 8.97 1.83
N HIS A 104 1.22 7.75 1.73
CA HIS A 104 0.72 6.75 0.81
C HIS A 104 0.97 5.33 1.31
N ILE A 105 0.20 4.40 0.75
CA ILE A 105 0.39 2.95 0.92
C ILE A 105 0.82 2.38 -0.43
N THR A 106 2.03 1.82 -0.50
CA THR A 106 2.52 1.16 -1.70
C THR A 106 1.78 -0.17 -1.92
N ILE A 107 1.22 -0.37 -3.11
CA ILE A 107 0.50 -1.60 -3.49
C ILE A 107 1.36 -2.47 -4.40
N MET A 108 2.12 -1.88 -5.33
CA MET A 108 2.89 -2.63 -6.32
C MET A 108 4.23 -1.94 -6.59
N GLU A 109 5.22 -2.75 -6.95
CA GLU A 109 6.53 -2.33 -7.43
C GLU A 109 6.93 -3.21 -8.62
N THR A 110 7.40 -2.61 -9.72
CA THR A 110 7.87 -3.32 -10.91
C THR A 110 8.78 -2.42 -11.77
N ASP A 111 9.67 -3.00 -12.56
CA ASP A 111 10.39 -2.32 -13.65
C ASP A 111 9.57 -2.23 -14.94
N ASP A 112 8.44 -2.94 -15.01
CA ASP A 112 7.58 -3.02 -16.18
C ASP A 112 6.62 -1.82 -16.26
N LYS A 113 6.98 -0.87 -17.13
CA LYS A 113 6.20 0.35 -17.39
C LYS A 113 4.82 0.05 -18.01
N VAL A 114 4.67 -1.02 -18.78
CA VAL A 114 3.38 -1.35 -19.42
C VAL A 114 2.44 -1.90 -18.36
N LEU A 115 2.92 -2.82 -17.54
CA LEU A 115 2.18 -3.41 -16.43
C LEU A 115 1.72 -2.35 -15.42
N ILE A 116 2.63 -1.49 -14.92
CA ILE A 116 2.26 -0.47 -13.92
C ILE A 116 1.15 0.46 -14.43
N ASN A 117 1.17 0.81 -15.72
CA ASN A 117 0.15 1.66 -16.32
C ASN A 117 -1.20 0.96 -16.47
N LYS A 118 -1.20 -0.34 -16.80
CA LYS A 118 -2.43 -1.15 -16.83
C LYS A 118 -3.06 -1.26 -15.44
N VAL A 119 -2.26 -1.61 -14.42
CA VAL A 119 -2.72 -1.71 -13.03
C VAL A 119 -3.19 -0.34 -12.51
N TYR A 120 -2.50 0.75 -12.85
CA TYR A 120 -2.92 2.10 -12.49
C TYR A 120 -4.30 2.46 -13.05
N LYS A 121 -4.53 2.20 -14.35
CA LYS A 121 -5.84 2.43 -14.98
C LYS A 121 -6.93 1.58 -14.34
N PHE A 122 -6.64 0.31 -14.05
CA PHE A 122 -7.55 -0.56 -13.32
C PHE A 122 -7.93 0.04 -11.96
N MET A 123 -6.94 0.39 -11.14
CA MET A 123 -7.17 0.96 -9.82
C MET A 123 -7.96 2.27 -9.87
N LYS A 124 -7.77 3.10 -10.92
CA LYS A 124 -8.58 4.30 -11.14
C LYS A 124 -10.04 3.97 -11.41
N THR A 125 -10.31 3.00 -12.26
CA THR A 125 -11.66 2.54 -12.61
C THR A 125 -12.38 1.87 -11.45
N GLU A 126 -11.65 1.17 -10.58
CA GLU A 126 -12.21 0.54 -9.39
C GLU A 126 -12.60 1.54 -8.30
N ASN A 127 -12.02 2.75 -8.34
CA ASN A 127 -12.35 3.88 -7.45
C ASN A 127 -12.41 3.49 -5.96
N ILE A 128 -11.40 2.76 -5.49
CA ILE A 128 -11.30 2.34 -4.10
C ILE A 128 -11.23 3.56 -3.18
N SER A 129 -12.11 3.59 -2.19
CA SER A 129 -12.17 4.64 -1.17
C SER A 129 -12.41 3.98 0.18
N LEU A 130 -11.37 3.86 1.01
CA LEU A 130 -11.45 3.25 2.33
C LEU A 130 -11.29 4.31 3.42
N LEU A 131 -11.79 4.02 4.62
CA LEU A 131 -11.71 4.90 5.78
C LEU A 131 -11.30 4.05 6.98
N SER A 132 -10.21 4.41 7.63
CA SER A 132 -9.68 3.74 8.82
C SER A 132 -9.67 4.69 10.00
N SER A 133 -10.00 4.17 11.18
CA SER A 133 -9.90 4.83 12.49
C SER A 133 -9.10 4.01 13.50
N ASN A 134 -8.73 2.77 13.16
CA ASN A 134 -8.01 1.83 13.99
C ASN A 134 -6.64 1.56 13.36
N TYR A 135 -5.64 2.25 13.89
CA TYR A 135 -4.27 2.13 13.46
C TYR A 135 -3.33 2.31 14.63
N ARG A 136 -2.07 1.91 14.45
CA ARG A 136 -1.01 2.12 15.44
C ARG A 136 0.26 2.64 14.80
N TYR A 137 1.09 3.29 15.60
CA TYR A 137 2.45 3.60 15.21
C TYR A 137 3.37 2.43 15.54
N THR A 138 4.24 2.08 14.61
CA THR A 138 5.24 1.03 14.81
C THR A 138 6.62 1.52 14.40
N LEU A 139 7.60 1.30 15.28
CA LEU A 139 9.00 1.49 14.96
C LEU A 139 9.55 0.31 14.17
N TYR A 140 10.18 0.61 13.04
CA TYR A 140 10.81 -0.39 12.18
C TYR A 140 12.30 -0.14 12.06
N LYS A 141 13.10 -1.19 12.32
CA LYS A 141 14.53 -1.21 12.00
C LYS A 141 14.75 -2.03 10.73
N GLN A 142 15.43 -1.43 9.75
CA GLN A 142 15.77 -2.14 8.51
C GLN A 142 16.54 -3.44 8.81
N LYS A 143 16.16 -4.52 8.11
CA LYS A 143 16.65 -5.91 8.28
C LYS A 143 16.16 -6.64 9.54
N GLN A 144 15.15 -6.12 10.22
CA GLN A 144 14.46 -6.89 11.25
C GLN A 144 13.53 -7.90 10.57
N ASN A 145 13.77 -9.19 10.79
CA ASN A 145 13.11 -10.30 10.07
C ASN A 145 11.66 -10.54 10.52
N GLU A 146 11.29 -10.03 11.69
CA GLU A 146 9.98 -10.23 12.30
C GLU A 146 9.43 -8.86 12.68
N LEU A 147 8.30 -8.48 12.07
CA LEU A 147 7.69 -7.19 12.39
C LEU A 147 6.19 -7.13 12.29
N PHE A 148 5.58 -8.04 11.55
CA PHE A 148 4.15 -8.03 11.37
C PHE A 148 3.64 -9.43 11.63
N ASP A 149 2.71 -9.52 12.56
CA ASP A 149 2.09 -10.77 12.95
C ASP A 149 1.08 -11.16 11.87
N PHE A 150 1.59 -11.68 10.75
CA PHE A 150 0.78 -12.14 9.62
C PHE A 150 -0.13 -13.32 9.98
N THR A 151 0.12 -13.95 11.13
CA THR A 151 -0.60 -15.12 11.63
C THR A 151 -2.07 -14.84 11.97
N ASN A 152 -2.45 -13.57 12.14
CA ASN A 152 -3.80 -13.19 12.57
C ASN A 152 -4.75 -12.71 11.46
N LEU A 153 -4.33 -12.71 10.18
CA LEU A 153 -5.28 -12.54 9.06
C LEU A 153 -6.06 -13.85 8.83
N ASN A 154 -6.88 -14.21 9.82
CA ASN A 154 -7.84 -15.29 9.68
C ASN A 154 -8.87 -14.88 8.61
N LYS A 155 -8.77 -15.45 7.39
CA LYS A 155 -9.78 -15.32 6.31
C LYS A 155 -11.21 -15.54 6.79
N LYS A 156 -11.40 -16.26 7.91
CA LYS A 156 -12.71 -16.55 8.52
C LYS A 156 -13.41 -15.33 9.15
N ASN A 157 -12.72 -14.23 9.44
CA ASN A 157 -13.30 -13.07 10.15
C ASN A 157 -13.35 -11.78 9.32
N THR A 158 -13.10 -11.85 8.00
CA THR A 158 -13.17 -10.67 7.14
C THR A 158 -14.58 -10.50 6.58
N ASP A 159 -15.38 -9.64 7.19
CA ASP A 159 -16.67 -9.23 6.64
C ASP A 159 -16.49 -8.03 5.71
N LEU A 160 -16.54 -8.27 4.39
CA LEU A 160 -16.48 -7.20 3.39
C LEU A 160 -17.83 -6.48 3.18
N GLY A 161 -18.89 -6.94 3.88
CA GLY A 161 -20.25 -6.42 3.75
C GLY A 161 -20.34 -4.93 4.03
N GLU A 162 -19.59 -4.42 5.02
CA GLU A 162 -19.55 -2.98 5.30
C GLU A 162 -18.92 -2.19 4.13
N LEU A 163 -17.77 -2.64 3.62
CA LEU A 163 -17.09 -1.98 2.50
C LEU A 163 -17.95 -1.98 1.24
N LEU A 164 -18.65 -3.08 0.98
CA LEU A 164 -19.54 -3.23 -0.18
C LEU A 164 -20.81 -2.39 -0.05
N SER A 165 -21.50 -2.47 1.09
CA SER A 165 -22.75 -1.73 1.34
C SER A 165 -22.53 -0.22 1.29
N ARG A 166 -21.38 0.25 1.76
CA ARG A 166 -20.98 1.67 1.71
C ARG A 166 -20.32 2.08 0.39
N ARG A 167 -20.26 1.18 -0.61
CA ARG A 167 -19.63 1.41 -1.92
C ARG A 167 -18.18 1.90 -1.83
N ARG A 168 -17.45 1.44 -0.81
CA ARG A 168 -16.02 1.71 -0.56
C ARG A 168 -15.13 0.88 -1.49
N ILE A 169 -15.63 -0.28 -1.88
CA ILE A 169 -15.11 -1.13 -2.96
C ILE A 169 -16.26 -1.59 -3.85
N ARG A 170 -15.95 -1.97 -5.09
CA ARG A 170 -16.93 -2.56 -6.01
C ARG A 170 -17.02 -4.08 -5.79
N PRO A 171 -18.20 -4.70 -5.92
CA PRO A 171 -18.32 -6.16 -5.96
C PRO A 171 -17.41 -6.75 -7.03
N GLY A 172 -16.77 -7.89 -6.77
CA GLY A 172 -15.90 -8.57 -7.72
C GLY A 172 -14.52 -7.93 -7.94
N LEU A 173 -14.09 -7.02 -7.05
CA LEU A 173 -12.83 -6.27 -7.18
C LEU A 173 -11.61 -7.20 -7.35
N LEU A 174 -11.50 -8.22 -6.51
CA LEU A 174 -10.33 -9.11 -6.50
C LEU A 174 -10.32 -10.03 -7.71
N GLU A 175 -11.48 -10.52 -8.14
CA GLU A 175 -11.66 -11.37 -9.32
C GLU A 175 -11.25 -10.62 -10.60
N ARG A 176 -11.65 -9.35 -10.72
CA ARG A 176 -11.20 -8.53 -11.86
C ARG A 176 -9.71 -8.19 -11.80
N ALA A 177 -9.15 -7.99 -10.60
CA ALA A 177 -7.72 -7.80 -10.43
C ALA A 177 -6.93 -9.05 -10.88
N VAL A 178 -7.40 -10.25 -10.52
CA VAL A 178 -6.82 -11.52 -11.01
C VAL A 178 -6.93 -11.61 -12.52
N SER A 179 -8.13 -11.37 -13.08
CA SER A 179 -8.35 -11.43 -14.53
C SER A 179 -7.45 -10.47 -15.30
N LEU A 180 -7.23 -9.24 -14.79
CA LEU A 180 -6.30 -8.29 -15.38
C LEU A 180 -4.88 -8.87 -15.49
N MET A 181 -4.39 -9.49 -14.41
CA MET A 181 -3.05 -10.06 -14.37
C MET A 181 -2.93 -11.29 -15.27
N SER A 182 -3.93 -12.17 -15.29
CA SER A 182 -3.96 -13.32 -16.21
C SER A 182 -3.91 -12.89 -17.68
N ASN A 183 -4.71 -11.88 -18.06
CA ASN A 183 -4.71 -11.36 -19.42
C ASN A 183 -3.35 -10.72 -19.77
N TYR A 184 -2.75 -9.99 -18.83
CA TYR A 184 -1.43 -9.39 -19.03
C TYR A 184 -0.36 -10.44 -19.35
N HIS A 185 -0.32 -11.53 -18.58
CA HIS A 185 0.65 -12.60 -18.78
C HIS A 185 0.45 -13.29 -20.13
N LYS A 186 -0.78 -13.61 -20.49
CA LYS A 186 -1.11 -14.19 -21.80
C LYS A 186 -0.65 -13.32 -22.98
N GLU A 187 -0.94 -12.03 -22.95
CA GLU A 187 -0.50 -11.09 -24.00
C GLU A 187 1.03 -11.01 -24.11
N THR A 188 1.72 -11.09 -22.97
CA THR A 188 3.20 -11.05 -22.93
C THR A 188 3.80 -12.33 -23.53
N GLU A 189 3.24 -13.49 -23.21
CA GLU A 189 3.66 -14.78 -23.77
C GLU A 189 3.45 -14.85 -25.28
N GLU A 190 2.27 -14.44 -25.77
CA GLU A 190 1.97 -14.38 -27.20
C GLU A 190 2.95 -13.48 -27.97
N PHE A 191 3.29 -12.31 -27.39
CA PHE A 191 4.26 -11.39 -27.97
C PHE A 191 5.68 -11.99 -28.03
N LEU A 192 6.11 -12.70 -26.99
CA LEU A 192 7.41 -13.36 -26.96
C LEU A 192 7.50 -14.51 -27.98
N HIS A 193 6.43 -15.30 -28.11
CA HIS A 193 6.36 -16.37 -29.11
C HIS A 193 6.42 -15.83 -30.54
N ALA A 194 5.63 -14.79 -30.85
CA ALA A 194 5.61 -14.19 -32.18
C ALA A 194 6.99 -13.66 -32.62
N ASN A 195 7.76 -13.08 -31.71
CA ASN A 195 9.10 -12.54 -32.01
C ASN A 195 10.19 -13.61 -32.12
N ASN A 196 9.98 -14.79 -31.54
CA ASN A 196 10.93 -15.90 -31.63
C ASN A 196 10.73 -16.76 -32.89
N SER A 197 9.56 -16.70 -33.54
CA SER A 197 9.27 -17.39 -34.80
C SER A 197 9.78 -16.68 -36.06
N VAL A 198 10.40 -15.51 -35.93
CA VAL A 198 10.92 -14.68 -37.03
C VAL A 198 12.46 -14.70 -37.10
N LYS A 199 13.12 -15.59 -36.34
CA LYS A 199 14.57 -15.83 -36.39
C LYS A 199 14.85 -17.22 -36.97
#